data_AF-A0A1Q3LCQ5-F1
#
_entry.id   AF-A0A1Q3LCQ5-F1
#
_cell.length_a   1.000
_cell.length_b   1.000
_cell.length_c   1.000
_cell.angle_alpha   90.00
_cell.angle_beta   90.00
_cell.angle_gamma   90.00
#
_symmetry.space_group_name_H-M   'P 1'
#
loop_
_entity.id
_entity.type
_entity.pdbx_description
1 polymer ?
#
loop_
_entity_poly.entity_id
_entity_poly.type
_entity_poly.pdbx_seq_one_letter_code
_entity_poly.pdbx_strand_id
1 'polypeptide(L)'
;MNRISLAAALVVGVIALAGCSDVDPGASRESADPSSSAIDHSIPFNLGEKYDAATASVRARYDLPVDADYYIERYGAWVANESCTDAQVLAWQELRRATGETDEICRVVYEYSLAGTVYPIGCAAPVMVVSDEAR
;
A
#
# COMPACT_ATOMS: atom_id res chain seq x y z
N MET A 1 -31.88 -44.99 24.16
CA MET A 1 -33.07 -44.42 23.48
C MET A 1 -33.77 -43.49 24.45
N ASN A 2 -33.73 -42.17 24.20
CA ASN A 2 -34.92 -41.32 24.14
C ASN A 2 -34.50 -39.89 23.76
N ARG A 3 -35.44 -39.25 23.06
CA ARG A 3 -35.29 -38.18 22.08
C ARG A 3 -35.70 -36.82 22.67
N ILE A 4 -35.11 -35.72 22.15
CA ILE A 4 -35.73 -34.50 21.57
C ILE A 4 -36.78 -33.79 22.47
N SER A 5 -36.85 -32.49 22.72
CA SER A 5 -36.42 -31.21 22.12
C SER A 5 -36.77 -30.11 23.14
N LEU A 6 -36.22 -28.90 23.02
CA LEU A 6 -37.00 -27.71 22.61
C LEU A 6 -36.12 -26.44 22.64
N ALA A 7 -36.26 -25.66 21.58
CA ALA A 7 -35.72 -24.32 21.42
C ALA A 7 -36.45 -23.29 22.28
N ALA A 8 -35.76 -22.22 22.66
CA ALA A 8 -36.39 -20.92 22.93
C ALA A 8 -35.40 -19.78 22.64
N ALA A 9 -35.75 -18.96 21.64
CA ALA A 9 -35.19 -17.65 21.36
C ALA A 9 -35.88 -16.59 22.24
N LEU A 10 -35.14 -15.55 22.66
CA LEU A 10 -35.55 -14.20 23.16
C LEU A 10 -34.41 -13.71 24.09
N VAL A 11 -33.88 -12.49 24.07
CA VAL A 11 -34.53 -11.17 24.17
C VAL A 11 -33.58 -10.07 23.66
N VAL A 12 -34.16 -9.02 23.08
CA VAL A 12 -33.58 -7.74 22.63
C VAL A 12 -33.39 -6.75 23.80
N GLY A 13 -32.34 -5.92 23.71
CA GLY A 13 -32.24 -4.59 24.37
C GLY A 13 -31.51 -4.62 25.73
N VAL A 14 -30.79 -3.61 26.21
CA VAL A 14 -30.66 -2.16 25.93
C VAL A 14 -29.32 -1.74 26.58
N ILE A 15 -28.70 -0.63 26.15
CA ILE A 15 -28.19 0.49 27.02
C ILE A 15 -27.40 1.47 26.15
N ALA A 16 -28.03 2.62 25.92
CA ALA A 16 -27.37 3.85 25.51
C ALA A 16 -26.66 4.44 26.73
N LEU A 17 -25.38 4.77 26.60
CA LEU A 17 -24.68 5.66 27.53
C LEU A 17 -24.17 6.85 26.71
N ALA A 18 -24.87 7.96 26.89
CA ALA A 18 -24.44 9.28 26.47
C ALA A 18 -23.14 9.65 27.18
N GLY A 19 -22.14 10.05 26.41
CA GLY A 19 -20.95 10.73 26.89
C GLY A 19 -20.83 12.05 26.16
N CYS A 20 -21.23 13.15 26.81
CA CYS A 20 -20.90 14.50 26.37
C CYS A 20 -19.41 14.74 26.62
N SER A 21 -18.71 15.33 25.66
CA SER A 21 -17.42 15.96 25.89
C SER A 21 -17.43 17.28 25.11
N ASP A 22 -17.39 18.37 25.86
CA ASP A 22 -17.24 19.74 25.41
C ASP A 22 -16.07 19.87 24.42
N VAL A 23 -16.33 20.48 23.26
CA VAL A 23 -15.27 20.92 22.33
C VAL A 23 -15.32 22.45 22.26
N ASP A 24 -14.25 23.02 22.79
CA ASP A 24 -13.86 24.43 22.83
C ASP A 24 -13.84 25.06 21.42
N PRO A 25 -14.46 26.25 21.18
CA PRO A 25 -14.31 26.97 19.92
C PRO A 25 -13.03 27.83 19.98
N GLY A 26 -11.87 27.16 20.00
CA GLY A 26 -10.55 27.77 20.03
C GLY A 26 -9.85 27.63 18.68
N ALA A 27 -9.76 28.73 17.94
CA ALA A 27 -9.19 28.85 16.61
C ALA A 27 -7.81 28.16 16.45
N SER A 28 -7.73 27.19 15.54
CA SER A 28 -6.47 26.78 14.91
C SER A 28 -6.43 27.33 13.48
N ARG A 29 -5.60 28.35 13.28
CA ARG A 29 -5.09 28.71 11.95
C ARG A 29 -4.15 27.58 11.53
N GLU A 30 -4.62 26.71 10.64
CA GLU A 30 -3.73 25.75 9.98
C GLU A 30 -3.29 26.33 8.63
N SER A 31 -1.97 26.40 8.49
CA SER A 31 -1.25 26.90 7.33
C SER A 31 -1.71 26.18 6.06
N ALA A 32 -1.85 26.94 4.97
CA ALA A 32 -2.04 26.35 3.65
C ALA A 32 -0.78 25.56 3.28
N ASP A 33 -0.86 24.23 3.32
CA ASP A 33 0.11 23.37 2.64
C ASP A 33 0.06 23.69 1.13
N PRO A 34 1.21 23.87 0.46
CA PRO A 34 1.22 24.05 -0.98
C PRO A 34 0.64 22.79 -1.60
N SER A 35 -0.42 22.97 -2.40
CA SER A 35 -1.11 21.93 -3.16
C SER A 35 -0.14 20.85 -3.65
N SER A 36 -0.08 19.75 -2.91
CA SER A 36 0.34 18.47 -3.46
C SER A 36 -0.63 18.22 -4.61
N SER A 37 -0.11 18.25 -5.84
CA SER A 37 -0.86 17.81 -7.00
C SER A 37 -1.37 16.41 -6.68
N ALA A 38 -2.65 16.30 -6.33
CA ALA A 38 -3.30 15.04 -6.07
C ALA A 38 -3.25 14.25 -7.37
N ILE A 39 -2.25 13.36 -7.46
CA ILE A 39 -2.18 12.35 -8.51
C ILE A 39 -3.51 11.61 -8.44
N ASP A 40 -4.19 11.56 -9.58
CA ASP A 40 -5.48 10.90 -9.74
C ASP A 40 -5.38 9.47 -9.19
N HIS A 41 -6.08 9.18 -8.09
CA HIS A 41 -6.07 7.87 -7.40
C HIS A 41 -6.82 6.79 -8.21
N SER A 42 -7.03 7.00 -9.51
CA SER A 42 -7.75 6.08 -10.40
C SER A 42 -6.90 4.88 -10.83
N ILE A 43 -5.57 4.98 -10.76
CA ILE A 43 -4.66 3.89 -11.14
C ILE A 43 -4.40 3.02 -9.90
N PRO A 44 -4.86 1.75 -9.86
CA PRO A 44 -4.53 0.85 -8.78
C PRO A 44 -3.02 0.58 -8.73
N PHE A 45 -2.49 0.40 -7.52
CA PHE A 45 -1.10 0.02 -7.34
C PHE A 45 -0.85 -1.36 -7.97
N ASN A 46 0.28 -1.53 -8.63
CA ASN A 46 0.52 -2.67 -9.50
C ASN A 46 1.24 -3.85 -8.80
N LEU A 47 1.39 -3.76 -7.48
CA LEU A 47 1.95 -4.80 -6.64
C LEU A 47 0.83 -5.54 -5.90
N GLY A 48 1.13 -6.66 -5.26
CA GLY A 48 0.20 -7.30 -4.34
C GLY A 48 0.56 -8.75 -4.08
N GLU A 49 -0.46 -9.53 -3.72
CA GLU A 49 -0.33 -10.94 -3.39
C GLU A 49 -1.23 -11.78 -4.30
N LYS A 50 -0.80 -13.00 -4.59
CA LYS A 50 -1.59 -14.03 -5.24
C LYS A 50 -1.33 -15.37 -4.56
N TYR A 51 -2.34 -16.22 -4.50
CA TYR A 51 -2.17 -17.58 -4.03
C TYR A 51 -1.72 -18.48 -5.19
N ASP A 52 -0.57 -19.14 -5.04
CA ASP A 52 -0.07 -20.16 -5.97
C ASP A 52 -0.51 -21.54 -5.46
N ALA A 53 -1.50 -22.13 -6.16
CA ALA A 53 -2.03 -23.44 -5.80
C ALA A 53 -1.06 -24.59 -6.07
N ALA A 54 -0.07 -24.41 -6.96
CA ALA A 54 0.90 -25.47 -7.27
C ALA A 54 1.91 -25.65 -6.14
N THR A 55 2.28 -24.55 -5.47
CA THR A 55 3.18 -24.55 -4.31
C THR A 55 2.44 -24.43 -2.98
N ALA A 56 1.11 -24.29 -3.01
CA ALA A 56 0.25 -24.03 -1.86
C ALA A 56 0.76 -22.85 -0.99
N SER A 57 1.21 -21.77 -1.64
CA SER A 57 1.86 -20.64 -0.97
C SER A 57 1.36 -19.29 -1.52
N VAL A 58 1.43 -18.26 -0.70
CA VAL A 58 1.24 -16.88 -1.17
C VAL A 58 2.50 -16.44 -1.91
N ARG A 59 2.34 -15.78 -3.06
CA ARG A 59 3.42 -15.25 -3.89
C ARG A 59 3.12 -13.81 -4.28
N ALA A 60 4.18 -13.09 -4.62
CA ALA A 60 4.04 -11.72 -5.05
C ALA A 60 3.30 -11.65 -6.40
N ARG A 61 2.31 -10.77 -6.46
CA ARG A 61 1.59 -10.40 -7.68
C ARG A 61 2.24 -9.14 -8.24
N TYR A 62 2.39 -9.11 -9.55
CA TYR A 62 2.85 -7.95 -10.29
C TYR A 62 1.92 -7.77 -11.49
N ASP A 63 1.25 -6.63 -11.54
CA ASP A 63 0.48 -6.20 -12.70
C ASP A 63 1.38 -5.30 -13.55
N LEU A 64 1.39 -5.55 -14.86
CA LEU A 64 2.21 -4.76 -15.77
C LEU A 64 1.60 -3.35 -15.93
N PRO A 65 2.34 -2.26 -15.67
CA PRO A 65 1.84 -0.91 -15.90
C PRO A 65 1.66 -0.64 -17.41
N VAL A 66 0.81 0.32 -17.78
CA VAL A 66 0.43 0.60 -19.18
C VAL A 66 1.63 1.03 -20.03
N ASP A 67 2.61 1.67 -19.42
CA ASP A 67 3.85 2.19 -19.99
C ASP A 67 5.06 1.29 -19.68
N ALA A 68 4.81 0.03 -19.31
CA ALA A 68 5.85 -0.91 -18.95
C ALA A 68 6.92 -1.09 -20.03
N ASP A 69 6.56 -1.10 -21.32
CA ASP A 69 7.54 -1.27 -22.40
C ASP A 69 8.61 -0.17 -22.37
N TYR A 70 8.21 1.06 -22.04
CA TYR A 70 9.14 2.19 -21.93
C TYR A 70 10.06 2.06 -20.70
N TYR A 71 9.53 1.60 -19.57
CA TYR A 71 10.28 1.52 -18.32
C TYR A 71 11.08 0.24 -18.17
N ILE A 72 10.60 -0.90 -18.65
CA ILE A 72 11.25 -2.20 -18.47
C ILE A 72 12.61 -2.24 -19.17
N GLU A 73 12.70 -1.69 -20.37
CA GLU A 73 13.97 -1.62 -21.11
C GLU A 73 15.02 -0.80 -20.35
N ARG A 74 14.60 0.24 -19.62
CA ARG A 74 15.49 1.17 -18.92
C ARG A 74 15.79 0.79 -17.47
N TYR A 75 14.81 0.23 -16.76
CA TYR A 75 14.82 0.08 -15.32
C TYR A 75 14.62 -1.35 -14.82
N GLY A 76 14.44 -2.31 -15.74
CA GLY A 76 14.29 -3.72 -15.42
C GLY A 76 12.83 -4.18 -15.32
N ALA A 77 12.65 -5.49 -15.12
CA ALA A 77 11.35 -6.16 -15.27
C ALA A 77 10.28 -5.73 -14.24
N TRP A 78 10.68 -5.20 -13.10
CA TRP A 78 9.78 -4.88 -11.99
C TRP A 78 9.79 -3.39 -11.74
N VAL A 79 8.73 -2.71 -12.19
CA VAL A 79 8.55 -1.27 -12.00
C VAL A 79 7.29 -1.02 -11.18
N ALA A 80 7.44 -0.43 -9.99
CA ALA A 80 6.35 0.02 -9.14
C ALA A 80 5.81 1.36 -9.64
N ASN A 81 4.49 1.44 -9.84
CA ASN A 81 3.85 2.71 -10.19
C ASN A 81 3.77 3.66 -8.98
N GLU A 82 3.50 4.93 -9.24
CA GLU A 82 3.46 5.99 -8.21
C GLU A 82 2.37 5.77 -7.16
N SER A 83 1.34 4.97 -7.47
CA SER A 83 0.30 4.57 -6.52
C SER A 83 0.77 3.57 -5.45
N CYS A 84 1.96 2.96 -5.62
CA CYS A 84 2.54 2.05 -4.64
C CYS A 84 3.19 2.82 -3.48
N THR A 85 2.72 2.59 -2.26
CA THR A 85 3.35 3.08 -1.02
C THR A 85 4.65 2.33 -0.71
N ASP A 86 5.54 2.95 0.08
CA ASP A 86 6.77 2.29 0.53
C ASP A 86 6.50 0.96 1.23
N ALA A 87 5.49 0.91 2.09
CA ALA A 87 5.10 -0.31 2.81
C ALA A 87 4.68 -1.44 1.86
N GLN A 88 3.95 -1.12 0.79
CA GLN A 88 3.54 -2.11 -0.22
C GLN A 88 4.73 -2.62 -1.02
N VAL A 89 5.67 -1.74 -1.37
CA VAL A 89 6.90 -2.14 -2.06
C VAL A 89 7.73 -3.07 -1.17
N LEU A 90 7.95 -2.70 0.09
CA LEU A 90 8.70 -3.51 1.05
C LEU A 90 8.04 -4.88 1.30
N ALA A 91 6.71 -4.92 1.45
CA ALA A 91 5.97 -6.18 1.62
C ALA A 91 6.11 -7.10 0.39
N TRP A 92 6.04 -6.52 -0.82
CA TRP A 92 6.25 -7.26 -2.06
C TRP A 92 7.66 -7.84 -2.16
N GLN A 93 8.68 -7.05 -1.79
CA GLN A 93 10.08 -7.48 -1.77
C GLN A 93 10.31 -8.60 -0.75
N GLU A 94 9.74 -8.48 0.46
CA GLU A 94 9.81 -9.53 1.49
C GLU A 94 9.19 -10.84 0.99
N LEU A 95 8.01 -10.79 0.37
CA LEU A 95 7.33 -11.97 -0.14
C LEU A 95 8.14 -12.68 -1.24
N ARG A 96 8.85 -11.93 -2.08
CA ARG A 96 9.72 -12.49 -3.11
C ARG A 96 10.99 -13.11 -2.54
N ARG A 97 11.64 -12.42 -1.58
CA ARG A 97 12.75 -13.02 -0.82
C ARG A 97 12.35 -14.31 -0.15
N ALA A 98 11.18 -14.35 0.50
CA ALA A 98 10.65 -15.53 1.16
C ALA A 98 10.36 -16.72 0.22
N THR A 99 10.10 -16.44 -1.07
CA THR A 99 9.82 -17.46 -2.09
C THR A 99 11.02 -17.75 -3.00
N GLY A 100 12.19 -17.18 -2.71
CA GLY A 100 13.42 -17.35 -3.50
C GLY A 100 13.38 -16.66 -4.86
N GLU A 101 12.51 -15.66 -5.03
CA GLU A 101 12.39 -14.83 -6.21
C GLU A 101 13.24 -13.57 -6.09
N THR A 102 13.61 -12.95 -7.22
CA THR A 102 14.35 -11.68 -7.23
C THR A 102 13.48 -10.55 -6.70
N ASP A 103 13.91 -9.85 -5.67
CA ASP A 103 13.20 -8.75 -5.02
C ASP A 103 13.64 -7.36 -5.48
N GLU A 104 14.46 -7.31 -6.53
CA GLU A 104 14.80 -6.07 -7.22
C GLU A 104 13.52 -5.44 -7.78
N ILE A 105 13.33 -4.16 -7.49
CA ILE A 105 12.21 -3.39 -8.00
C ILE A 105 12.64 -1.96 -8.22
N CYS A 106 12.07 -1.35 -9.24
CA CYS A 106 12.28 0.05 -9.54
C CYS A 106 11.06 0.87 -9.23
N ARG A 107 11.21 1.93 -8.43
CA ARG A 107 10.30 3.07 -8.45
C ARG A 107 10.99 4.22 -9.17
N VAL A 108 10.38 4.66 -10.25
CA VAL A 108 10.94 5.68 -11.14
C VAL A 108 11.00 7.01 -10.40
N VAL A 109 12.14 7.68 -10.47
CA VAL A 109 12.33 9.03 -9.95
C VAL A 109 12.23 10.00 -11.13
N TYR A 110 11.44 11.05 -10.99
CA TYR A 110 11.23 12.06 -12.02
C TYR A 110 11.86 13.40 -11.63
N GLU A 111 12.34 14.13 -12.64
CA GLU A 111 12.76 15.52 -12.52
C GLU A 111 11.85 16.42 -13.36
N TYR A 112 11.58 17.62 -12.84
CA TYR A 112 10.84 18.66 -13.52
C TYR A 112 11.81 19.70 -14.08
N SER A 113 11.81 19.88 -15.39
CA SER A 113 12.55 20.99 -16.01
C SER A 113 11.84 22.33 -15.77
N LEU A 114 12.59 23.43 -15.90
CA LEU A 114 12.06 24.79 -15.90
C LEU A 114 11.04 25.05 -17.02
N ALA A 115 11.04 24.23 -18.08
CA ALA A 115 10.08 24.28 -19.18
C ALA A 115 8.79 23.47 -18.92
N GLY A 116 8.64 22.87 -17.74
CA GLY A 116 7.47 22.07 -17.37
C GLY A 116 7.48 20.63 -17.92
N THR A 117 8.57 20.21 -18.57
CA THR A 117 8.76 18.82 -19.01
C THR A 117 9.16 17.95 -17.83
N VAL A 118 8.49 16.80 -17.68
CA VAL A 118 8.82 15.74 -16.72
C VAL A 118 9.60 14.65 -17.44
N TYR A 119 10.73 14.24 -16.88
CA TYR A 119 11.51 13.14 -17.43
C TYR A 119 12.02 12.24 -16.31
N PRO A 120 12.08 10.92 -16.53
CA PRO A 120 12.57 10.00 -15.54
C PRO A 120 14.10 10.07 -15.49
N ILE A 121 14.65 10.24 -14.29
CA ILE A 121 16.09 10.44 -14.06
C ILE A 121 16.79 9.24 -13.41
N GLY A 122 16.02 8.27 -12.95
CA GLY A 122 16.58 7.08 -12.33
C GLY A 122 15.56 6.27 -11.57
N CYS A 123 16.09 5.50 -10.64
CA CYS A 123 15.39 4.44 -9.95
C CYS A 123 15.72 4.48 -8.45
N ALA A 124 14.72 4.42 -7.59
CA ALA A 124 14.91 4.36 -6.14
C ALA A 124 13.81 3.54 -5.46
N ALA A 125 14.15 2.39 -4.89
CA ALA A 125 13.25 1.59 -4.07
C ALA A 125 13.50 1.85 -2.57
N PRO A 126 12.45 1.82 -1.73
CA PRO A 126 12.62 1.87 -0.29
C PRO A 126 13.43 0.66 0.20
N VAL A 127 14.24 0.89 1.23
CA VAL A 127 14.96 -0.17 1.94
C VAL A 127 14.68 -0.04 3.43
N MET A 128 14.47 -1.17 4.11
CA MET A 128 14.35 -1.18 5.56
C MET A 128 15.74 -1.00 6.18
N VAL A 129 15.92 0.10 6.91
CA VAL A 129 17.12 0.35 7.72
C VAL A 129 16.76 0.13 9.18
N VAL A 130 17.33 -0.90 9.80
CA VAL A 130 17.24 -1.12 11.24
C VAL A 130 18.48 -0.51 11.88
N SER A 131 18.31 0.54 12.68
CA SER A 131 19.39 1.12 13.50
C SER A 131 19.33 0.50 14.90
N ASP A 132 20.37 -0.24 15.28
CA ASP A 132 20.50 -0.90 16.59
C ASP A 132 20.76 0.06 17.77
N GLU A 133 20.28 1.31 17.71
CA GLU A 133 20.35 2.21 18.86
C GLU A 133 19.31 1.79 19.90
N ALA A 134 19.71 0.82 20.73
CA ALA A 134 19.09 0.55 22.01
C ALA A 134 19.11 1.86 22.84
N ARG A 135 17.92 2.42 23.09
CA ARG A 135 17.74 3.58 23.96
C ARG A 135 17.47 3.14 25.40
#